data_AF-A0A838JJP7-F1
#
_entry.id   AF-A0A838JJP7-F1
#
_cell.length_a   1.000
_cell.length_b   1.000
_cell.length_c   1.000
_cell.angle_alpha   90.00
_cell.angle_beta   90.00
_cell.angle_gamma   90.00
#
_symmetry.space_group_name_H-M   'P 1'
#
loop_
_entity.id
_entity.type
_entity.pdbx_description
1 polymer ?
#
loop_
_entity_poly.entity_id
_entity_poly.type
_entity_poly.pdbx_seq_one_letter_code
_entity_poly.pdbx_strand_id
1 'polypeptide(L)'
;MKNDVAVGLLALLFAGLYFYLASDISHSFLADPVGAAGLPKTYAIALGLLAALLIVRTLVAAAARSEAAGTDSHSPAVGRHFRALGLLVPGVAYLLFISTLGYFLTIFLLIIAVALYAGAKFNFQLISISAAGGILMWIVFVKLFSIPLPTGTLWQGLI
;
A
#
# COMPACT_ATOMS: atom_id res chain seq x y z
N MET A 1 -14.65 11.65 -13.96
CA MET A 1 -15.78 10.85 -14.47
C MET A 1 -15.31 9.69 -15.36
N LYS A 2 -14.90 9.89 -16.63
CA LYS A 2 -14.35 8.80 -17.47
C LYS A 2 -13.12 8.13 -16.83
N ASN A 3 -12.24 8.94 -16.24
CA ASN A 3 -11.04 8.43 -15.55
C ASN A 3 -11.39 7.61 -14.31
N ASP A 4 -12.46 7.92 -13.58
CA ASP A 4 -12.82 7.20 -12.35
C ASP A 4 -13.46 5.84 -12.66
N VAL A 5 -14.29 5.77 -13.70
CA VAL A 5 -14.82 4.48 -14.20
C VAL A 5 -13.68 3.62 -14.75
N ALA A 6 -12.75 4.20 -15.52
CA ALA A 6 -11.60 3.48 -16.04
C ALA A 6 -10.68 2.96 -14.92
N VAL A 7 -10.42 3.78 -13.90
CA VAL A 7 -9.66 3.38 -12.71
C VAL A 7 -10.39 2.28 -11.93
N GLY A 8 -11.71 2.40 -11.76
CA GLY A 8 -12.52 1.36 -11.14
C GLY A 8 -12.48 0.03 -11.91
N LEU A 9 -12.61 0.07 -13.24
CA LEU A 9 -12.52 -1.12 -14.08
C LEU A 9 -11.13 -1.76 -14.04
N LEU A 10 -10.07 -0.94 -14.09
CA LEU A 10 -8.70 -1.43 -13.93
C LEU A 10 -8.48 -2.06 -12.56
N ALA A 11 -8.95 -1.42 -11.48
CA ALA A 11 -8.85 -1.97 -10.13
C ALA A 11 -9.63 -3.29 -9.99
N LEU A 12 -10.80 -3.40 -10.62
CA LEU A 12 -11.61 -4.62 -10.63
C LEU A 12 -10.91 -5.75 -11.41
N LEU A 13 -10.30 -5.44 -12.56
CA LEU A 13 -9.47 -6.37 -13.32
C LEU A 13 -8.28 -6.87 -12.47
N PHE A 14 -7.56 -5.95 -11.83
CA PHE A 14 -6.44 -6.28 -10.95
C PHE A 14 -6.87 -7.15 -9.77
N ALA A 15 -8.00 -6.85 -9.14
CA ALA A 15 -8.56 -7.66 -8.07
C ALA A 15 -8.87 -9.10 -8.54
N GLY A 16 -9.50 -9.25 -9.71
CA GLY A 16 -9.79 -10.57 -10.28
C GLY A 16 -8.52 -11.36 -10.60
N LEU A 17 -7.55 -10.73 -11.26
CA LEU A 17 -6.26 -11.35 -11.58
C LEU A 17 -5.50 -11.76 -10.31
N TYR A 18 -5.47 -10.89 -9.30
CA TYR A 18 -4.81 -11.16 -8.04
C TYR A 18 -5.49 -12.31 -7.27
N PHE A 19 -6.83 -12.36 -7.25
CA PHE A 19 -7.58 -13.49 -6.67
C PHE A 19 -7.30 -14.80 -7.40
N TYR A 20 -7.23 -14.76 -8.74
CA TYR A 20 -6.90 -15.91 -9.56
C TYR A 20 -5.51 -16.46 -9.21
N LEU A 21 -4.49 -15.60 -9.19
CA LEU A 21 -3.13 -15.99 -8.81
C LEU A 21 -3.05 -16.49 -7.36
N ALA A 22 -3.77 -15.87 -6.43
CA ALA A 22 -3.85 -16.31 -5.04
C ALA A 22 -4.56 -17.67 -4.88
N SER A 23 -5.37 -18.08 -5.86
CA SER A 23 -6.07 -19.37 -5.84
C SER A 23 -5.17 -20.53 -6.23
N ASP A 24 -4.02 -20.25 -6.85
CA ASP A 24 -3.02 -21.25 -7.22
C ASP A 24 -2.07 -21.61 -6.05
N ILE A 25 -2.15 -20.87 -4.94
CA ILE A 25 -1.35 -21.13 -3.74
C ILE A 25 -1.72 -22.50 -3.16
N SER A 26 -0.73 -23.39 -3.06
CA SER A 26 -0.93 -24.76 -2.61
C SER A 26 -1.55 -24.83 -1.22
N HIS A 27 -2.57 -25.67 -1.08
CA HIS A 27 -3.22 -25.94 0.20
C HIS A 27 -2.48 -27.05 0.97
N SER A 28 -2.06 -26.76 2.20
CA SER A 28 -1.49 -27.76 3.11
C SER A 28 -2.58 -28.41 3.95
N PHE A 29 -2.51 -29.72 4.18
CA PHE A 29 -3.42 -30.45 5.05
C PHE A 29 -3.31 -30.06 6.53
N LEU A 30 -2.20 -29.42 6.93
CA LEU A 30 -2.01 -28.82 8.25
C LEU A 30 -2.27 -27.30 8.26
N ALA A 31 -2.81 -26.75 7.16
CA ALA A 31 -3.07 -25.32 7.11
C ALA A 31 -4.22 -24.94 8.06
N ASP A 32 -4.05 -23.80 8.72
CA ASP A 32 -5.11 -23.14 9.47
C ASP A 32 -6.36 -22.89 8.60
N PRO A 33 -7.54 -22.67 9.19
CA PRO A 33 -8.79 -22.44 8.45
C PRO A 33 -8.73 -21.31 7.41
N VAL A 34 -7.87 -20.33 7.63
CA VAL A 34 -7.61 -19.22 6.69
C VAL A 34 -6.55 -19.60 5.65
N GLY A 35 -5.53 -20.36 6.06
CA GLY A 35 -4.43 -20.83 5.22
C GLY A 35 -3.57 -19.71 4.61
N ALA A 36 -2.52 -20.11 3.89
CA ALA A 36 -1.60 -19.16 3.23
C ALA A 36 -2.29 -18.27 2.18
N ALA A 37 -3.34 -18.79 1.53
CA ALA A 37 -4.10 -18.06 0.51
C ALA A 37 -5.16 -17.11 1.07
N GLY A 38 -5.52 -17.23 2.37
CA GLY A 38 -6.66 -16.51 2.92
C GLY A 38 -6.47 -15.00 2.95
N LEU A 39 -5.31 -14.51 3.41
CA LEU A 39 -5.02 -13.08 3.39
C LEU A 39 -5.03 -12.50 1.97
N PRO A 40 -4.28 -13.05 0.99
CA PRO A 40 -4.34 -12.59 -0.41
C PRO A 40 -5.77 -12.55 -0.98
N LYS A 41 -6.56 -13.61 -0.79
CA LYS A 41 -7.94 -13.67 -1.29
C LYS A 41 -8.84 -12.61 -0.64
N THR A 42 -8.69 -12.39 0.66
CA THR A 42 -9.47 -11.38 1.38
C THR A 42 -9.17 -9.96 0.89
N TYR A 43 -7.89 -9.65 0.66
CA TYR A 43 -7.48 -8.37 0.06
C TYR A 43 -8.05 -8.20 -1.34
N ALA A 44 -8.01 -9.24 -2.17
CA ALA A 44 -8.57 -9.20 -3.52
C ALA A 44 -10.08 -8.91 -3.50
N ILE A 45 -10.83 -9.55 -2.60
CA ILE A 45 -12.27 -9.33 -2.43
C ILE A 45 -12.54 -7.89 -2.00
N ALA A 46 -11.85 -7.40 -0.97
CA ALA A 46 -12.02 -6.04 -0.49
C ALA A 46 -11.74 -5.01 -1.60
N LEU A 47 -10.66 -5.21 -2.37
CA LEU A 47 -10.33 -4.36 -3.52
C LEU A 47 -11.42 -4.40 -4.60
N GLY A 48 -11.93 -5.59 -4.94
CA GLY A 48 -13.01 -5.77 -5.90
C GLY A 48 -14.29 -5.06 -5.47
N LEU A 49 -14.67 -5.16 -4.19
CA LEU A 49 -15.82 -4.45 -3.63
C LEU A 49 -15.66 -2.93 -3.71
N LEU A 50 -14.50 -2.40 -3.33
CA LEU A 50 -14.22 -0.96 -3.41
C LEU A 50 -14.21 -0.46 -4.86
N ALA A 51 -13.67 -1.24 -5.79
CA ALA A 51 -13.69 -0.94 -7.22
C ALA A 51 -15.13 -0.90 -7.77
N ALA A 52 -15.96 -1.87 -7.42
CA ALA A 52 -17.37 -1.89 -7.78
C ALA A 52 -18.14 -0.69 -7.19
N LEU A 53 -17.93 -0.38 -5.91
CA LEU A 53 -18.53 0.78 -5.25
C LEU A 53 -18.11 2.09 -5.93
N LEU A 54 -16.84 2.24 -6.33
CA LEU A 54 -16.36 3.40 -7.07
C LEU A 54 -17.11 3.55 -8.41
N ILE A 55 -17.22 2.46 -9.18
CA ILE A 55 -17.93 2.46 -10.47
C ILE A 55 -19.40 2.86 -10.25
N VAL A 56 -20.11 2.19 -9.33
CA VAL A 56 -21.52 2.50 -9.03
C VAL A 56 -21.69 3.95 -8.61
N ARG A 57 -20.86 4.44 -7.67
CA ARG A 57 -20.88 5.83 -7.22
C ARG A 57 -20.70 6.81 -8.38
N THR A 58 -19.77 6.54 -9.30
CA THR A 58 -19.51 7.41 -10.45
C THR A 58 -20.66 7.42 -11.44
N LEU A 59 -21.31 6.27 -11.68
CA LEU A 59 -22.48 6.15 -12.56
C LEU A 59 -23.70 6.84 -11.95
N VAL A 60 -23.96 6.65 -10.65
CA VAL A 60 -25.07 7.31 -9.94
C VAL A 60 -24.86 8.83 -9.92
N ALA A 61 -23.65 9.31 -9.63
CA ALA A 61 -23.33 10.73 -9.68
C ALA A 61 -23.45 11.33 -11.08
N ALA A 62 -23.18 10.55 -12.13
CA ALA A 62 -23.38 10.97 -13.52
C ALA A 62 -24.88 11.09 -13.86
N ALA A 63 -25.69 10.12 -13.43
CA ALA A 63 -27.13 10.14 -13.64
C ALA A 63 -27.80 11.32 -12.92
N ALA A 64 -27.45 11.58 -11.66
CA ALA A 64 -28.01 12.67 -10.87
C ALA A 64 -27.63 14.07 -11.39
N ARG A 65 -26.47 14.20 -12.05
CA ARG A 65 -25.99 15.48 -12.60
C ARG A 65 -26.51 15.73 -14.02
N SER A 66 -27.06 14.72 -14.70
CA SER A 66 -27.76 14.88 -15.98
C SER A 66 -29.10 15.60 -15.85
N GLU A 67 -29.66 15.73 -14.64
CA GLU A 67 -30.91 16.46 -14.36
C GLU A 67 -30.67 17.91 -13.89
N ALA A 68 -29.44 18.29 -13.55
CA ALA A 68 -29.08 19.64 -13.12
C ALA A 68 -28.00 20.21 -14.04
N ALA A 69 -28.41 20.87 -15.14
CA ALA A 69 -27.50 21.66 -15.96
C ALA A 69 -27.04 22.89 -15.17
N GLY A 70 -25.87 22.79 -14.55
CA GLY A 70 -25.18 23.86 -13.85
C GLY A 70 -23.68 23.69 -13.98
N THR A 71 -23.05 24.63 -14.67
CA THR A 71 -21.61 24.79 -14.87
C THR A 71 -20.85 24.76 -13.54
N ASP A 72 -19.86 23.88 -13.43
CA ASP A 72 -18.71 24.12 -12.56
C ASP A 72 -17.43 23.59 -13.20
N SER A 73 -16.55 24.55 -13.52
CA SER A 73 -15.21 24.39 -14.02
C SER A 73 -14.32 23.73 -12.95
N HIS A 74 -13.77 22.56 -13.25
CA HIS A 74 -12.70 21.98 -12.45
C HIS A 74 -11.35 22.21 -13.15
N SER A 75 -10.57 23.12 -12.55
CA SER A 75 -9.14 23.37 -12.78
C SER A 75 -8.31 22.07 -12.65
N PRO A 76 -7.13 21.93 -13.29
CA PRO A 76 -6.62 20.64 -13.74
C PRO A 76 -6.02 19.80 -12.60
N ALA A 77 -6.57 18.60 -12.43
CA ALA A 77 -6.12 17.59 -11.45
C ALA A 77 -4.76 16.94 -11.76
N VAL A 78 -4.13 17.30 -12.89
CA VAL A 78 -2.93 16.63 -13.43
C VAL A 78 -1.72 16.73 -12.47
N GLY A 79 -1.54 17.85 -11.77
CA GLY A 79 -0.42 18.03 -10.84
C GLY A 79 -0.47 17.17 -9.58
N ARG A 80 -1.67 16.69 -9.17
CA ARG A 80 -1.85 15.89 -7.95
C ARG A 80 -1.51 14.40 -8.16
N HIS A 81 -1.61 13.90 -9.40
CA HIS A 81 -1.31 12.50 -9.75
C HIS A 81 0.19 12.20 -9.80
N PHE A 82 1.03 13.15 -10.23
CA PHE A 82 2.49 12.98 -10.20
C PHE A 82 3.04 12.87 -8.78
N ARG A 83 2.39 13.52 -7.80
CA ARG A 83 2.77 13.39 -6.39
C ARG A 83 2.48 11.99 -5.83
N ALA A 84 1.51 11.27 -6.38
CA ALA A 84 1.29 9.86 -5.99
C ALA A 84 2.42 8.96 -6.54
N LEU A 85 2.88 9.21 -7.77
CA LEU A 85 4.02 8.49 -8.35
C LEU A 85 5.31 8.70 -7.56
N GLY A 86 5.55 9.92 -7.05
CA GLY A 86 6.75 10.19 -6.25
C GLY A 86 6.77 9.45 -4.90
N LEU A 87 5.61 8.99 -4.39
CA LEU A 87 5.55 8.13 -3.19
C LEU A 87 6.11 6.73 -3.45
N LEU A 88 6.16 6.27 -4.70
CA LEU A 88 6.76 4.99 -5.05
C LEU A 88 8.28 5.00 -4.87
N VAL A 89 8.93 6.16 -5.03
CA VAL A 89 10.38 6.30 -4.92
C VAL A 89 10.93 5.80 -3.58
N PRO A 90 10.45 6.28 -2.41
CA PRO A 90 10.94 5.77 -1.12
C PRO A 90 10.59 4.28 -0.92
N GLY A 91 9.48 3.79 -1.46
CA GLY A 91 9.12 2.37 -1.41
C GLY A 91 10.07 1.48 -2.21
N VAL A 92 10.42 1.88 -3.43
CA VAL A 92 11.43 1.18 -4.25
C VAL A 92 12.79 1.24 -3.58
N ALA A 93 13.18 2.40 -3.04
CA ALA A 93 14.43 2.53 -2.29
C ALA A 93 14.47 1.56 -1.10
N TYR A 94 13.38 1.42 -0.34
CA TYR A 94 13.29 0.44 0.74
C TYR A 94 13.60 -0.99 0.28
N LEU A 95 13.03 -1.43 -0.85
CA LEU A 95 13.28 -2.78 -1.38
C LEU A 95 14.73 -3.01 -1.81
N LEU A 96 15.40 -1.97 -2.32
CA LEU A 96 16.79 -2.06 -2.74
C LEU A 96 17.75 -2.06 -1.54
N PHE A 97 17.41 -1.33 -0.48
CA PHE A 97 18.29 -1.09 0.65
C PHE A 97 18.11 -2.06 1.82
N ILE A 98 16.97 -2.75 1.94
CA ILE A 98 16.67 -3.63 3.08
C ILE A 98 17.70 -4.74 3.26
N SER A 99 18.18 -5.35 2.18
CA SER A 99 19.20 -6.43 2.26
C SER A 99 20.55 -5.93 2.79
N THR A 100 20.85 -4.65 2.59
CA THR A 100 22.14 -4.04 2.95
C THR A 100 22.09 -3.41 4.34
N LEU A 101 21.11 -2.54 4.57
CA LEU A 101 20.96 -1.76 5.80
C LEU A 101 20.22 -2.50 6.91
N GLY A 102 19.48 -3.56 6.55
CA GLY A 102 18.63 -4.29 7.48
C GLY A 102 17.28 -3.64 7.70
N TYR A 103 16.37 -4.38 8.32
CA TYR A 103 14.98 -3.99 8.50
C TYR A 103 14.84 -2.70 9.31
N PHE A 104 15.47 -2.63 10.49
CA PHE A 104 15.30 -1.51 11.43
C PHE A 104 15.69 -0.16 10.83
N LEU A 105 16.87 -0.09 10.19
CA LEU A 105 17.36 1.17 9.65
C LEU A 105 16.58 1.55 8.39
N THR A 106 16.25 0.58 7.54
CA THR A 106 15.53 0.87 6.28
C THR A 106 14.08 1.28 6.54
N ILE A 107 13.37 0.66 7.50
CA ILE A 107 12.00 1.06 7.85
C ILE A 107 11.97 2.45 8.51
N PHE A 108 12.96 2.75 9.36
CA PHE A 108 13.11 4.06 9.98
C PHE A 108 13.28 5.16 8.93
N LEU A 109 14.20 4.96 7.98
CA LEU A 109 14.43 5.89 6.87
C LEU A 109 13.20 6.00 5.95
N LEU A 110 12.49 4.89 5.72
CA LEU A 110 11.26 4.89 4.91
C LEU A 110 10.19 5.79 5.54
N ILE A 111 9.93 5.66 6.84
CA ILE A 111 8.91 6.47 7.54
C ILE A 111 9.28 7.95 7.46
N ILE A 112 10.55 8.30 7.70
CA ILE A 112 11.05 9.68 7.55
C ILE A 112 10.86 10.17 6.12
N ALA A 113 11.30 9.41 5.12
CA ALA A 113 11.23 9.82 3.72
C ALA A 113 9.79 10.07 3.26
N VAL A 114 8.86 9.17 3.63
CA VAL A 114 7.44 9.32 3.32
C VAL A 114 6.83 10.52 4.04
N ALA A 115 7.16 10.73 5.32
CA ALA A 115 6.64 11.88 6.07
C ALA A 115 7.14 13.21 5.50
N LEU A 116 8.43 13.32 5.17
CA LEU A 116 9.00 14.50 4.53
C LEU A 116 8.39 14.72 3.14
N TYR A 117 8.18 13.66 2.36
CA TYR A 117 7.51 13.72 1.07
C TYR A 117 6.04 14.22 1.19
N ALA A 118 5.36 13.81 2.26
CA ALA A 118 4.02 14.30 2.60
C ALA A 118 4.01 15.76 3.06
N GLY A 119 5.18 16.37 3.34
CA GLY A 119 5.34 17.76 3.77
C GLY A 119 5.49 17.93 5.28
N ALA A 120 5.75 16.86 6.03
CA ALA A 120 6.11 16.98 7.44
C ALA A 120 7.46 17.71 7.61
N LYS A 121 7.63 18.38 8.74
CA LYS A 121 8.91 19.02 9.09
C LYS A 121 9.85 18.00 9.71
N PHE A 122 11.13 18.09 9.39
CA PHE A 122 12.15 17.27 10.04
C PHE A 122 12.37 17.78 11.47
N ASN A 123 11.81 17.07 12.46
CA ASN A 123 11.92 17.41 13.87
C ASN A 123 12.16 16.15 14.72
N PHE A 124 12.50 16.35 16.00
CA PHE A 124 12.76 15.25 16.92
C PHE A 124 11.54 14.33 17.11
N GLN A 125 10.33 14.88 16.98
CA GLN A 125 9.09 14.11 17.02
C GLN A 125 9.00 13.12 15.86
N LEU A 126 9.34 13.52 14.63
CA LEU A 126 9.37 12.64 13.46
C LEU A 126 10.39 11.51 13.65
N ILE A 127 11.59 11.83 14.16
CA ILE A 127 12.62 10.84 14.48
C ILE A 127 12.07 9.82 15.49
N SER A 128 11.47 10.31 16.57
CA SER A 128 10.90 9.47 17.64
C SER A 128 9.77 8.57 17.12
N ILE A 129 8.86 9.11 16.32
CA ILE A 129 7.76 8.35 15.71
C ILE A 129 8.31 7.28 14.75
N SER A 130 9.33 7.61 13.96
CA SER A 130 9.94 6.68 13.02
C SER A 130 10.66 5.53 13.74
N ALA A 131 11.36 5.84 14.84
CA ALA A 131 12.00 4.82 15.68
C ALA A 131 10.94 3.94 16.37
N ALA A 132 9.93 4.55 16.98
CA ALA A 132 8.84 3.83 17.64
C ALA A 132 8.06 2.95 16.66
N GLY A 133 7.76 3.45 15.46
CA GLY A 133 7.10 2.69 14.40
C GLY A 133 7.93 1.50 13.93
N GLY A 134 9.24 1.68 13.75
CA GLY A 134 10.16 0.59 13.40
C GLY A 134 10.23 -0.50 14.48
N ILE A 135 10.33 -0.09 15.76
CA ILE A 135 10.33 -1.02 16.90
C ILE A 135 9.00 -1.76 17.01
N LEU A 136 7.87 -1.05 16.91
CA LEU A 136 6.54 -1.63 16.98
C LEU A 136 6.37 -2.71 15.90
N MET A 137 6.75 -2.40 14.66
CA MET A 137 6.65 -3.39 13.59
C MET A 137 7.61 -4.56 13.78
N TRP A 138 8.83 -4.33 14.25
CA TRP A 138 9.72 -5.43 14.61
C TRP A 138 9.09 -6.36 15.66
N ILE A 139 8.44 -5.82 16.69
CA ILE A 139 7.72 -6.63 17.68
C ILE A 139 6.62 -7.45 17.00
N VAL A 140 5.82 -6.84 16.14
CA VAL A 140 4.76 -7.56 15.41
C VAL A 140 5.36 -8.70 14.58
N PHE A 141 6.36 -8.43 13.75
CA PHE A 141 6.89 -9.47 12.87
C PHE A 141 7.68 -10.56 13.62
N VAL A 142 8.55 -10.18 14.55
CA VAL A 142 9.44 -11.13 15.23
C VAL A 142 8.76 -11.80 16.42
N LYS A 143 8.01 -11.07 17.24
CA LYS A 143 7.35 -11.65 18.43
C LYS A 143 5.98 -12.21 18.13
N LEU A 144 5.14 -11.48 17.38
CA LEU A 144 3.78 -11.93 17.11
C LEU A 144 3.74 -12.95 15.96
N PHE A 145 4.50 -12.73 14.89
CA PHE A 145 4.50 -13.62 13.71
C PHE A 145 5.68 -14.59 13.65
N SER A 146 6.70 -14.46 14.51
CA SER A 146 7.90 -15.31 14.49
C SER A 146 8.60 -15.38 13.12
N ILE A 147 8.52 -14.28 12.35
CA ILE A 147 9.17 -14.14 11.05
C ILE A 147 10.52 -13.45 11.25
N PRO A 148 11.66 -14.09 10.90
CA PRO A 148 12.96 -13.45 11.00
C PRO A 148 13.07 -12.33 9.97
N LEU A 149 13.50 -11.15 10.42
CA LEU A 149 13.69 -9.99 9.56
C LEU A 149 15.16 -9.83 9.16
N PRO A 150 15.47 -9.29 7.97
CA PRO A 150 16.84 -9.09 7.53
C PRO A 150 17.58 -8.15 8.50
N THR A 151 18.72 -8.59 9.03
CA THR A 151 19.60 -7.74 9.84
C THR A 151 20.46 -6.82 8.98
N GLY A 152 20.64 -7.14 7.70
CA GLY A 152 21.43 -6.36 6.75
C GLY A 152 22.88 -6.83 6.66
N THR A 153 23.43 -6.88 5.43
CA THR A 153 24.82 -7.32 5.22
C THR A 153 25.86 -6.39 5.85
N LEU A 154 25.54 -5.11 6.05
CA LEU A 154 26.45 -4.14 6.69
C LEU A 154 26.76 -4.51 8.15
N TRP A 155 25.87 -5.22 8.82
CA TRP A 155 26.01 -5.56 10.24
C TRP A 155 26.60 -6.96 10.46
N GLN A 156 26.79 -7.74 9.40
CA GLN A 156 27.33 -9.11 9.49
C GLN A 156 28.79 -9.17 9.94
N GLY A 157 29.56 -8.07 9.81
CA GLY A 157 30.94 -7.99 10.32
C GLY A 157 31.05 -7.53 11.77
N LEU A 158 29.93 -7.17 12.41
CA LEU A 158 29.85 -6.64 13.79
C LEU A 158 29.21 -7.64 14.78
N ILE A 159 28.73 -8.78 14.28
CA ILE A 159 28.06 -9.87 15.01
C ILE A 159 28.88 -11.14 14.78
#